data_AF-A0A929SNP5-F1
#
_entry.id   AF-A0A929SNP5-F1
#
_cell.length_a   1.000
_cell.length_b   1.000
_cell.length_c   1.000
_cell.angle_alpha   90.00
_cell.angle_beta   90.00
_cell.angle_gamma   90.00
#
_symmetry.space_group_name_H-M   'P 1'
#
loop_
_entity.id
_entity.type
_entity.pdbx_description
1 polymer ?
#
loop_
_entity_poly.entity_id
_entity_poly.type
_entity_poly.pdbx_seq_one_letter_code
_entity_poly.pdbx_strand_id
1 'polypeptide(L)'
;MLNIFSYFVINSFKKKNIKKITLNNKQKIYDEIKDEKIILKNNIEKFKNELINQYGNYVERYFNNDIDIIYNELINEKNSLILERKKLELEYSNILPKLERYVNLVEEQEILKDELINLAKKNAGYSIAKKLLEEAYVEIKNSVTPKFFDNLSDVVKTITNGKYVKVYVNDEIEVEDYLGKIYSIDKLSFGTIEEIYFSLRVSIALMISEEKFPIILDESFVYFDDNRLRSILNYLYSLDNQIIILSSNKREKNLLDFENYDYNFIQL
;
A
#
# COMPACT_ATOMS: atom_id res chain seq x y z
N MET A 1 -6.30 -17.27 25.15
CA MET A 1 -5.10 -16.42 25.27
C MET A 1 -5.06 -15.82 26.66
N LEU A 2 -4.17 -16.30 27.55
CA LEU A 2 -3.86 -15.56 28.77
C LEU A 2 -3.22 -14.23 28.36
N ASN A 3 -3.88 -13.12 28.69
CA ASN A 3 -3.47 -11.77 28.32
C ASN A 3 -2.03 -11.52 28.81
N ILE A 4 -1.12 -11.15 27.90
CA ILE A 4 0.33 -10.95 28.17
C ILE A 4 0.54 -9.95 29.32
N PHE A 5 -0.39 -9.00 29.48
CA PHE A 5 -0.43 -8.08 30.61
C PHE A 5 -0.62 -8.80 31.96
N SER A 6 -1.48 -9.82 32.02
CA SER A 6 -1.68 -10.66 33.19
C SER A 6 -0.42 -11.49 33.52
N TYR A 7 0.33 -11.94 32.50
CA TYR A 7 1.59 -12.66 32.71
C TYR A 7 2.66 -11.75 33.33
N PHE A 8 2.78 -10.50 32.87
CA PHE A 8 3.73 -9.52 33.41
C PHE A 8 3.38 -9.08 34.84
N VAL A 9 2.11 -8.82 35.15
CA VAL A 9 1.68 -8.45 36.50
C VAL A 9 1.92 -9.60 37.48
N ILE A 10 1.56 -10.83 37.13
CA ILE A 10 1.81 -12.02 37.95
C ILE A 10 3.32 -12.23 38.17
N ASN A 11 4.14 -12.05 37.13
CA ASN A 11 5.59 -12.17 37.26
C ASN A 11 6.22 -11.06 38.08
N SER A 12 5.71 -9.82 38.03
CA SER A 12 6.20 -8.71 38.87
C SER A 12 5.90 -8.95 40.36
N PHE A 13 4.70 -9.42 40.69
CA PHE A 13 4.34 -9.82 42.06
C PHE A 13 5.14 -11.04 42.55
N LYS A 14 5.33 -12.06 41.69
CA LYS A 14 6.25 -13.18 41.98
C LYS A 14 7.67 -12.69 42.23
N LYS A 15 8.20 -11.77 41.43
CA LYS A 15 9.58 -11.23 41.56
C LYS A 15 9.76 -10.42 42.85
N LYS A 16 8.77 -9.64 43.28
CA LYS A 16 8.77 -8.95 44.59
C LYS A 16 8.69 -9.92 45.77
N ASN A 17 7.81 -10.92 45.71
CA ASN A 17 7.69 -11.95 46.76
C ASN A 17 8.93 -12.83 46.83
N ILE A 18 9.51 -13.23 45.70
CA ILE A 18 10.79 -13.93 45.63
C ILE A 18 11.87 -13.07 46.27
N LYS A 19 12.04 -11.80 45.88
CA LYS A 19 13.03 -10.90 46.52
C LYS A 19 12.85 -10.81 48.05
N LYS A 20 11.62 -10.72 48.55
CA LYS A 20 11.31 -10.64 50.00
C LYS A 20 11.59 -11.96 50.73
N ILE A 21 11.25 -13.10 50.13
CA ILE A 21 11.55 -14.44 50.64
C ILE A 21 13.06 -14.69 50.63
N THR A 22 13.78 -14.28 49.57
CA THR A 22 15.25 -14.39 49.50
C THR A 22 15.94 -13.52 50.55
N LEU A 23 15.41 -12.33 50.87
CA LEU A 23 15.97 -11.46 51.91
C LEU A 23 15.76 -12.03 53.32
N ASN A 24 14.55 -12.54 53.62
CA ASN A 24 14.27 -13.18 54.91
C ASN A 24 15.08 -14.47 55.11
N ASN A 25 15.23 -15.29 54.06
CA ASN A 25 16.06 -16.49 54.13
C ASN A 25 17.55 -16.14 54.27
N LYS A 26 18.02 -15.03 53.65
CA LYS A 26 19.40 -14.54 53.84
C LYS A 26 19.67 -14.12 55.28
N GLN A 27 18.74 -13.44 55.94
CA GLN A 27 18.88 -13.03 57.34
C GLN A 27 18.88 -14.27 58.26
N LYS A 28 17.94 -15.19 58.03
CA LYS A 28 17.80 -16.41 58.83
C LYS A 28 19.02 -17.34 58.73
N ILE A 29 19.54 -17.56 57.52
CA ILE A 29 20.76 -18.34 57.29
C ILE A 29 21.99 -17.62 57.90
N TYR A 30 22.03 -16.28 57.85
CA TYR A 30 23.11 -15.52 58.48
C TYR A 30 23.10 -15.67 60.01
N ASP A 31 21.92 -15.63 60.62
CA ASP A 31 21.75 -15.81 62.06
C ASP A 31 22.06 -17.25 62.49
N GLU A 32 21.61 -18.27 61.73
CA GLU A 32 21.92 -19.69 61.98
C GLU A 32 23.45 -19.96 61.90
N ILE A 33 24.15 -19.42 60.91
CA ILE A 33 25.61 -19.56 60.77
C ILE A 33 26.37 -18.81 61.88
N LYS A 34 25.83 -17.68 62.33
CA LYS A 34 26.43 -16.91 63.43
C LYS A 34 26.32 -17.68 64.74
N ASP A 35 25.20 -18.34 64.98
CA ASP A 35 24.97 -19.17 66.16
C ASP A 35 25.85 -20.43 66.13
N GLU A 36 25.99 -21.09 64.97
CA GLU A 36 26.94 -22.21 64.80
C GLU A 36 28.39 -21.79 65.07
N LYS A 37 28.80 -20.59 64.65
CA LYS A 37 30.15 -20.06 64.92
C LYS A 37 30.41 -19.89 66.41
N ILE A 38 29.42 -19.40 67.17
CA ILE A 38 29.53 -19.22 68.63
C ILE A 38 29.64 -20.58 69.31
N ILE A 39 28.82 -21.55 68.88
CA ILE A 39 28.84 -22.92 69.40
C ILE A 39 30.19 -23.60 69.12
N LEU A 40 30.70 -23.49 67.89
CA LEU A 40 31.98 -24.09 67.51
C LEU A 40 33.14 -23.48 68.31
N LYS A 41 33.15 -22.15 68.49
CA LYS A 41 34.17 -21.46 69.29
C LYS A 41 34.13 -21.92 70.75
N ASN A 42 32.94 -22.00 71.34
CA ASN A 42 32.77 -22.45 72.73
C ASN A 42 33.20 -23.93 72.91
N ASN A 43 32.91 -24.79 71.94
CA ASN A 43 33.30 -26.20 71.98
C ASN A 43 34.83 -26.37 71.87
N ILE A 44 35.47 -25.62 70.97
CA ILE A 44 36.93 -25.60 70.82
C ILE A 44 37.59 -25.09 72.11
N GLU A 45 37.05 -24.03 72.72
CA GLU A 45 37.59 -23.44 73.94
C GLU A 45 37.44 -24.39 75.14
N LYS A 46 36.32 -25.12 75.22
CA LYS A 46 36.10 -26.17 76.22
C LYS A 46 37.09 -27.33 76.06
N PHE A 47 37.28 -27.82 74.85
CA PHE A 47 38.23 -28.90 74.55
C PHE A 47 39.69 -28.49 74.79
N LYS A 48 40.05 -27.24 74.46
CA LYS A 48 41.34 -26.63 74.79
C LYS A 48 41.59 -26.64 76.29
N ASN A 49 40.59 -26.25 77.09
CA ASN A 49 40.70 -26.23 78.56
C ASN A 49 40.83 -27.65 79.15
N GLU A 50 40.12 -28.64 78.61
CA GLU A 50 40.24 -30.05 79.02
C GLU A 50 41.67 -30.60 78.79
N LEU A 51 42.26 -30.31 77.62
CA LEU A 51 43.62 -30.75 77.30
C LEU A 51 44.69 -30.01 78.11
N ILE A 52 44.51 -28.71 78.38
CA ILE A 52 45.39 -27.94 79.28
C ILE A 52 45.35 -28.52 80.69
N ASN A 53 44.17 -28.92 81.19
CA ASN A 53 44.03 -29.53 82.50
C ASN A 53 44.69 -30.93 82.57
N GLN A 54 44.67 -31.69 81.47
CA GLN A 54 45.21 -33.05 81.44
C GLN A 54 46.72 -33.11 81.19
N TYR A 55 47.27 -32.18 80.42
CA TYR A 55 48.65 -32.24 79.93
C TYR A 55 49.47 -30.97 80.23
N GLY A 56 48.88 -29.91 80.76
CA GLY A 56 49.56 -28.67 81.15
C GLY A 56 49.73 -27.65 80.02
N ASN A 57 50.17 -26.43 80.37
CA ASN A 57 50.16 -25.24 79.50
C ASN A 57 51.04 -25.33 78.24
N TYR A 58 51.91 -26.34 78.09
CA TYR A 58 52.72 -26.49 76.87
C TYR A 58 51.88 -26.85 75.64
N VAL A 59 50.70 -27.43 75.85
CA VAL A 59 49.74 -27.80 74.79
C VAL A 59 49.15 -26.56 74.10
N GLU A 60 49.12 -25.42 74.80
CA GLU A 60 48.54 -24.17 74.29
C GLU A 60 49.26 -23.65 73.03
N ARG A 61 50.56 -23.91 72.91
CA ARG A 61 51.36 -23.53 71.73
C ARG A 61 50.96 -24.26 70.45
N TYR A 62 50.38 -25.45 70.56
CA TYR A 62 49.97 -26.25 69.40
C TYR A 62 48.55 -25.91 68.92
N PHE A 63 47.68 -25.37 69.79
CA PHE A 63 46.31 -25.00 69.41
C PHE A 63 46.17 -23.62 68.78
N ASN A 64 47.00 -22.65 69.18
CA ASN A 64 46.83 -21.27 68.73
C ASN A 64 47.25 -21.03 67.26
N ASN A 65 48.09 -21.88 66.66
CA ASN A 65 48.52 -21.69 65.27
C ASN A 65 47.62 -22.37 64.23
N ASP A 66 47.18 -23.61 64.46
CA ASP A 66 46.49 -24.40 63.43
C ASP A 66 45.02 -23.96 63.21
N ILE A 67 44.34 -23.53 64.28
CA ILE A 67 42.94 -23.07 64.20
C ILE A 67 42.84 -21.75 63.43
N ASP A 68 43.77 -20.82 63.67
CA ASP A 68 43.78 -19.53 62.98
C ASP A 68 44.11 -19.68 61.49
N ILE A 69 44.95 -20.65 61.12
CA ILE A 69 45.22 -20.99 59.72
C ILE A 69 43.94 -21.49 59.03
N ILE A 70 43.26 -22.50 59.60
CA ILE A 70 42.02 -23.06 59.04
C ILE A 70 40.92 -21.99 58.94
N TYR A 71 40.81 -21.14 59.96
CA TYR A 71 39.83 -20.04 59.97
C TYR A 71 40.10 -19.02 58.86
N ASN A 72 41.37 -18.66 58.64
CA ASN A 72 41.75 -17.74 57.56
C ASN A 72 41.55 -18.36 56.17
N GLU A 73 41.81 -19.66 55.99
CA GLU A 73 41.52 -20.38 54.74
C GLU A 73 40.02 -20.39 54.42
N LEU A 74 39.16 -20.71 55.39
CA LEU A 74 37.70 -20.66 55.23
C LEU A 74 37.19 -19.25 54.91
N ILE A 75 37.78 -18.22 55.50
CA ILE A 75 37.44 -16.83 55.16
C ILE A 75 37.84 -16.50 53.73
N ASN A 76 39.02 -16.92 53.29
CA ASN A 76 39.49 -16.68 51.92
C ASN A 76 38.60 -17.39 50.90
N GLU A 77 38.22 -18.64 51.16
CA GLU A 77 37.28 -19.40 50.33
C GLU A 77 35.88 -18.76 50.32
N LYS A 78 35.38 -18.31 51.47
CA LYS A 78 34.11 -17.56 51.53
C LYS A 78 34.17 -16.29 50.69
N ASN A 79 35.26 -15.54 50.77
CA ASN A 79 35.43 -14.30 50.04
C ASN A 79 35.53 -14.54 48.52
N SER A 80 36.19 -15.63 48.08
CA SER A 80 36.25 -16.00 46.67
C SER A 80 34.86 -16.38 46.12
N LEU A 81 34.09 -17.17 46.86
CA LEU A 81 32.71 -17.54 46.50
C LEU A 81 31.77 -16.32 46.45
N ILE A 82 31.93 -15.36 47.36
CA ILE A 82 31.16 -14.09 47.32
C ILE A 82 31.50 -13.30 46.05
N LEU A 83 32.78 -13.24 45.66
CA LEU A 83 33.22 -12.53 44.46
C LEU A 83 32.65 -13.20 43.20
N GLU A 84 32.72 -14.52 43.11
CA GLU A 84 32.15 -15.29 42.01
C GLU A 84 30.63 -15.07 41.89
N ARG A 85 29.91 -15.11 43.02
CA ARG A 85 28.46 -14.83 43.03
C ARG A 85 28.15 -13.42 42.51
N LYS A 86 28.93 -12.41 42.89
CA LYS A 86 28.75 -11.03 42.39
C LYS A 86 29.00 -10.93 40.89
N LYS A 87 29.98 -11.65 40.35
CA LYS A 87 30.22 -11.73 38.90
C LYS A 87 29.01 -12.31 38.17
N LEU A 88 28.47 -13.43 38.65
CA LEU A 88 27.27 -14.06 38.09
C LEU A 88 26.04 -13.15 38.18
N GLU A 89 25.85 -12.41 39.28
CA GLU A 89 24.76 -11.44 39.41
C GLU A 89 24.87 -10.31 38.38
N LEU A 90 26.09 -9.81 38.12
CA LEU A 90 26.34 -8.79 37.09
C LEU A 90 26.09 -9.31 35.67
N GLU A 91 26.56 -10.52 35.37
CA GLU A 91 26.31 -11.18 34.08
C GLU A 91 24.81 -11.38 33.85
N TYR A 92 24.09 -11.88 34.85
CA TYR A 92 22.65 -12.03 34.78
C TYR A 92 21.94 -10.69 34.54
N SER A 93 22.35 -9.63 35.25
CA SER A 93 21.82 -8.28 35.07
C SER A 93 22.09 -7.71 33.67
N ASN A 94 23.19 -8.12 33.03
CA ASN A 94 23.55 -7.68 31.69
C ASN A 94 22.82 -8.47 30.59
N ILE A 95 22.49 -9.73 30.84
CA ILE A 95 21.79 -10.61 29.88
C ILE A 95 20.28 -10.29 29.84
N LEU A 96 19.68 -9.95 30.98
CA LEU A 96 18.24 -9.73 31.08
C LEU A 96 17.69 -8.70 30.08
N PRO A 97 18.29 -7.50 29.91
CA PRO A 97 17.81 -6.50 28.95
C PRO A 97 18.01 -6.95 27.49
N LYS A 98 19.05 -7.76 27.22
CA LYS A 98 19.30 -8.30 25.88
C LYS A 98 18.22 -9.31 25.48
N LEU A 99 17.77 -10.14 26.43
CA LEU A 99 16.64 -11.06 26.21
C LEU A 99 15.35 -10.30 25.96
N GLU A 100 15.06 -9.25 26.72
CA GLU A 100 13.88 -8.40 26.52
C GLU A 100 13.90 -7.75 25.13
N ARG A 101 15.05 -7.20 24.71
CA ARG A 101 15.23 -6.69 23.35
C ARG A 101 15.03 -7.76 22.28
N TYR A 102 15.55 -8.97 22.49
CA TYR A 102 15.40 -10.08 21.55
C TYR A 102 13.93 -10.45 21.36
N VAL A 103 13.15 -10.52 22.45
CA VAL A 103 11.70 -10.78 22.38
C VAL A 103 10.99 -9.71 21.55
N ASN A 104 11.26 -8.43 21.80
CA ASN A 104 10.64 -7.35 21.03
C ASN A 104 10.98 -7.41 19.54
N LEU A 105 12.24 -7.74 19.19
CA LEU A 105 12.66 -7.89 17.79
C LEU A 105 11.96 -9.05 17.09
N VAL A 106 11.72 -10.16 17.80
CA VAL A 106 10.98 -11.31 17.26
C VAL A 106 9.52 -10.93 17.01
N GLU A 107 8.88 -10.21 17.93
CA GLU A 107 7.51 -9.72 17.75
C GLU A 107 7.40 -8.75 16.56
N GLU A 108 8.32 -7.79 16.46
CA GLU A 108 8.40 -6.84 15.34
C GLU A 108 8.61 -7.57 14.00
N GLN A 109 9.45 -8.61 13.98
CA GLN A 109 9.67 -9.42 12.79
C GLN A 109 8.38 -10.13 12.31
N GLU A 110 7.58 -10.66 13.23
CA GLU A 110 6.31 -11.31 12.87
C GLU A 110 5.29 -10.30 12.31
N ILE A 111 5.19 -9.11 12.91
CA ILE A 111 4.33 -8.03 12.40
C ILE A 111 4.73 -7.64 10.97
N LEU A 112 6.02 -7.43 10.72
CA LEU A 112 6.53 -7.05 9.40
C LEU A 112 6.29 -8.15 8.35
N LYS A 113 6.34 -9.43 8.73
CA LYS A 113 6.00 -10.54 7.81
C LYS A 113 4.54 -10.49 7.40
N ASP A 114 3.63 -10.26 8.36
CA ASP A 114 2.20 -10.13 8.07
C ASP A 114 1.90 -8.93 7.17
N GLU A 115 2.55 -7.80 7.41
CA GLU A 115 2.47 -6.63 6.53
C GLU A 115 2.97 -6.93 5.12
N LEU A 116 4.09 -7.63 4.98
CA LEU A 116 4.64 -8.04 3.69
C LEU A 116 3.67 -8.94 2.92
N ILE A 117 3.04 -9.92 3.59
CA ILE A 117 2.03 -10.79 2.98
C ILE A 117 0.83 -9.97 2.50
N ASN A 118 0.37 -9.01 3.29
CA ASN A 118 -0.76 -8.15 2.93
C ASN A 118 -0.43 -7.23 1.75
N LEU A 119 0.77 -6.66 1.71
CA LEU A 119 1.24 -5.85 0.59
C LEU A 119 1.37 -6.70 -0.70
N ALA A 120 1.88 -7.92 -0.59
CA ALA A 120 1.99 -8.85 -1.72
C ALA A 120 0.59 -9.17 -2.31
N LYS A 121 -0.41 -9.43 -1.46
CA LYS A 121 -1.80 -9.65 -1.90
C LYS A 121 -2.38 -8.44 -2.62
N LYS A 122 -2.18 -7.23 -2.08
CA LYS A 122 -2.63 -5.98 -2.73
C LYS A 122 -1.97 -5.79 -4.09
N ASN A 123 -0.66 -6.01 -4.18
CA ASN A 123 0.09 -5.88 -5.43
C ASN A 123 -0.37 -6.89 -6.50
N ALA A 124 -0.70 -8.12 -6.09
CA ALA A 124 -1.30 -9.11 -6.98
C ALA A 124 -2.67 -8.63 -7.49
N GLY A 125 -3.51 -8.07 -6.61
CA GLY A 125 -4.81 -7.48 -6.99
C GLY A 125 -4.66 -6.34 -8.00
N TYR A 126 -3.74 -5.39 -7.76
CA TYR A 126 -3.46 -4.30 -8.70
C TYR A 126 -2.94 -4.81 -10.04
N SER A 127 -2.10 -5.85 -10.04
CA SER A 127 -1.55 -6.43 -11.27
C SER A 127 -2.66 -7.06 -12.13
N ILE A 128 -3.61 -7.75 -11.51
CA ILE A 128 -4.78 -8.31 -12.20
C ILE A 128 -5.67 -7.19 -12.76
N ALA A 129 -5.98 -6.19 -11.94
CA ALA A 129 -6.80 -5.05 -12.37
C ALA A 129 -6.16 -4.31 -13.55
N LYS A 130 -4.84 -4.08 -13.50
CA LYS A 130 -4.09 -3.47 -14.59
C LYS A 130 -4.20 -4.29 -15.88
N LYS A 131 -3.98 -5.60 -15.80
CA LYS A 131 -4.10 -6.49 -16.96
C LYS A 131 -5.50 -6.47 -17.57
N LEU A 132 -6.55 -6.51 -16.75
CA LEU A 132 -7.94 -6.43 -17.23
C LEU A 132 -8.23 -5.09 -17.91
N LEU A 133 -7.73 -3.98 -17.37
CA LEU A 133 -7.87 -2.66 -18.00
C LEU A 133 -7.13 -2.58 -19.34
N GLU A 134 -5.93 -3.16 -19.42
CA GLU A 134 -5.17 -3.25 -20.67
C GLU A 134 -5.90 -4.09 -21.72
N GLU A 135 -6.46 -5.24 -21.34
CA GLU A 135 -7.25 -6.11 -22.22
C GLU A 135 -8.52 -5.40 -22.71
N ALA A 136 -9.28 -4.78 -21.81
CA ALA A 136 -10.49 -4.02 -22.16
C ALA A 136 -10.17 -2.82 -23.08
N TYR A 137 -9.05 -2.13 -22.83
CA TYR A 137 -8.59 -1.05 -23.69
C TYR A 137 -8.28 -1.55 -25.10
N VAL A 138 -7.56 -2.68 -25.22
CA VAL A 138 -7.25 -3.30 -26.52
C VAL A 138 -8.52 -3.75 -27.23
N GLU A 139 -9.49 -4.32 -26.51
CA GLU A 139 -10.78 -4.74 -27.08
C GLU A 139 -11.56 -3.56 -27.65
N ILE A 140 -11.69 -2.46 -26.89
CA ILE A 140 -12.35 -1.22 -27.36
C ILE A 140 -11.60 -0.68 -28.58
N LYS A 141 -10.27 -0.59 -28.51
CA LYS A 141 -9.43 -0.10 -29.62
C LYS A 141 -9.60 -0.94 -30.89
N ASN A 142 -9.76 -2.25 -30.77
CA ASN A 142 -9.88 -3.13 -31.94
C ASN A 142 -11.31 -3.22 -32.50
N SER A 143 -12.34 -3.05 -31.67
CA SER A 143 -13.74 -3.23 -32.08
C SER A 143 -14.45 -1.94 -32.45
N VAL A 144 -14.14 -0.84 -31.75
CA VAL A 144 -14.87 0.44 -31.84
C VAL A 144 -14.15 1.41 -32.78
N THR A 145 -12.83 1.51 -32.67
CA THR A 145 -12.02 2.47 -33.43
C THR A 145 -12.08 2.29 -34.95
N PRO A 146 -12.04 1.06 -35.53
CA PRO A 146 -12.13 0.91 -36.99
C PRO A 146 -13.49 1.36 -37.54
N LYS A 147 -14.59 0.90 -36.93
CA LYS A 147 -15.95 1.29 -37.32
C LYS A 147 -16.15 2.80 -37.25
N PHE A 148 -15.59 3.43 -36.21
CA PHE A 148 -15.60 4.89 -36.07
C PHE A 148 -14.94 5.59 -37.26
N PHE A 149 -13.72 5.18 -37.60
CA PHE A 149 -12.94 5.81 -38.66
C PHE A 149 -13.50 5.57 -40.05
N ASP A 150 -14.06 4.38 -40.29
CA ASP A 150 -14.76 4.06 -41.53
C ASP A 150 -15.99 4.97 -41.69
N ASN A 151 -16.84 5.04 -40.66
CA ASN A 151 -18.01 5.93 -40.66
C ASN A 151 -17.60 7.40 -40.84
N LEU A 152 -16.60 7.87 -40.09
CA LEU A 152 -16.10 9.24 -40.19
C LEU A 152 -15.61 9.57 -41.61
N SER A 153 -14.85 8.65 -42.21
CA SER A 153 -14.34 8.79 -43.57
C SER A 153 -15.49 8.82 -44.58
N ASP A 154 -16.52 7.99 -44.41
CA ASP A 154 -17.71 7.98 -45.26
C ASP A 154 -18.52 9.27 -45.15
N VAL A 155 -18.69 9.82 -43.93
CA VAL A 155 -19.35 11.12 -43.75
C VAL A 155 -18.54 12.22 -44.44
N VAL A 156 -17.24 12.32 -44.15
CA VAL A 156 -16.37 13.34 -44.76
C VAL A 156 -16.36 13.23 -46.28
N LYS A 157 -16.27 12.02 -46.82
CA LYS A 157 -16.35 11.78 -48.26
C LYS A 157 -17.67 12.26 -48.85
N THR A 158 -18.78 12.01 -48.17
CA THR A 158 -20.11 12.42 -48.63
C THR A 158 -20.25 13.94 -48.61
N ILE A 159 -19.96 14.59 -47.48
CA ILE A 159 -20.19 16.03 -47.32
C ILE A 159 -19.20 16.88 -48.13
N THR A 160 -17.98 16.38 -48.36
CA THR A 160 -16.97 17.06 -49.18
C THR A 160 -17.06 16.70 -50.67
N ASN A 161 -18.13 16.01 -51.09
CA ASN A 161 -18.36 15.55 -52.46
C ASN A 161 -17.16 14.78 -53.05
N GLY A 162 -16.53 13.93 -52.23
CA GLY A 162 -15.42 13.07 -52.61
C GLY A 162 -14.06 13.77 -52.67
N LYS A 163 -13.96 15.06 -52.29
CA LYS A 163 -12.67 15.76 -52.26
C LYS A 163 -11.71 15.12 -51.27
N TYR A 164 -12.20 14.76 -50.08
CA TYR A 164 -11.46 14.03 -49.07
C TYR A 164 -12.11 12.67 -48.84
N VAL A 165 -11.32 11.61 -48.78
CA VAL A 165 -11.82 10.22 -48.80
C VAL A 165 -11.51 9.46 -47.52
N LYS A 166 -10.55 9.93 -46.72
CA LYS A 166 -10.22 9.35 -45.41
C LYS A 166 -9.86 10.42 -44.40
N VAL A 167 -10.12 10.11 -43.14
CA VAL A 167 -9.73 10.91 -41.99
C VAL A 167 -8.92 10.07 -41.03
N TYR A 168 -7.79 10.60 -40.59
CA TYR A 168 -6.95 10.02 -39.56
C TYR A 168 -7.02 10.91 -38.32
N VAL A 169 -7.37 10.33 -37.18
CA VAL A 169 -7.37 11.04 -35.88
C VAL A 169 -6.40 10.33 -34.96
N ASN A 170 -5.20 10.89 -34.84
CA ASN A 170 -4.18 10.46 -33.88
C ASN A 170 -3.99 11.58 -32.85
N ASP A 171 -2.76 12.01 -32.61
CA ASP A 171 -2.48 13.21 -31.81
C ASP A 171 -2.93 14.49 -32.54
N GLU A 172 -2.99 14.45 -33.87
CA GLU A 172 -3.52 15.50 -34.76
C GLU A 172 -4.54 14.90 -35.74
N ILE A 173 -5.35 15.76 -36.36
CA ILE A 173 -6.31 15.37 -37.42
C ILE A 173 -5.67 15.59 -38.79
N GLU A 174 -5.66 14.54 -39.60
CA GLU A 174 -5.21 14.58 -41.00
C GLU A 174 -6.30 14.04 -41.93
N VAL A 175 -6.31 14.52 -43.18
CA VAL A 175 -7.23 14.04 -44.22
C VAL A 175 -6.49 13.65 -45.48
N GLU A 176 -6.96 12.59 -46.13
CA GLU A 176 -6.48 12.11 -47.42
C GLU A 176 -7.42 12.58 -48.53
N ASP A 177 -6.88 13.22 -49.57
CA ASP A 177 -7.66 13.54 -50.77
C ASP A 177 -7.84 12.32 -51.69
N TYR A 178 -8.69 12.47 -52.72
CA TYR A 178 -8.93 11.41 -53.70
C TYR A 178 -7.70 10.99 -54.54
N LEU A 179 -6.59 11.74 -54.46
CA LEU A 179 -5.31 11.43 -55.11
C LEU A 179 -4.31 10.76 -54.14
N GLY A 180 -4.70 10.52 -52.89
CA GLY A 180 -3.85 9.93 -51.86
C GLY A 180 -2.92 10.92 -51.17
N LYS A 181 -3.11 12.23 -51.34
CA LYS A 181 -2.30 13.25 -50.63
C LYS A 181 -2.88 13.51 -49.25
N ILE A 182 -1.99 13.55 -48.26
CA ILE A 182 -2.34 13.78 -46.86
C ILE A 182 -2.10 15.25 -46.50
N TYR A 183 -3.10 15.85 -45.85
CA TYR A 183 -3.08 17.22 -45.37
C TYR A 183 -3.40 17.24 -43.88
N SER A 184 -2.57 17.91 -43.09
CA SER A 184 -2.94 18.30 -41.72
C SER A 184 -4.12 19.29 -41.78
N ILE A 185 -5.03 19.18 -40.81
CA ILE A 185 -6.27 19.97 -40.73
C ILE A 185 -6.01 21.49 -40.79
N ASP A 186 -4.89 21.96 -40.24
CA ASP A 186 -4.52 23.39 -40.21
C ASP A 186 -4.20 23.98 -41.59
N LYS A 187 -4.00 23.12 -42.60
CA LYS A 187 -3.77 23.53 -44.00
C LYS A 187 -5.06 23.64 -44.81
N LEU A 188 -6.21 23.32 -44.21
CA LEU A 188 -7.50 23.31 -44.88
C LEU A 188 -8.19 24.67 -44.74
N SER A 189 -9.18 24.94 -45.60
CA SER A 189 -10.00 26.14 -45.44
C SER A 189 -10.90 26.02 -44.20
N PHE A 190 -11.23 27.15 -43.59
CA PHE A 190 -12.07 27.18 -42.39
C PHE A 190 -13.38 26.38 -42.56
N GLY A 191 -14.08 26.54 -43.69
CA GLY A 191 -15.30 25.76 -43.94
C GLY A 191 -15.06 24.25 -44.08
N THR A 192 -13.90 23.81 -44.58
CA THR A 192 -13.54 22.38 -44.59
C THR A 192 -13.23 21.86 -43.20
N ILE A 193 -12.59 22.68 -42.36
CA ILE A 193 -12.36 22.34 -40.95
C ILE A 193 -13.71 22.14 -40.24
N GLU A 194 -14.66 23.05 -40.43
CA GLU A 194 -16.02 22.94 -39.88
C GLU A 194 -16.76 21.68 -40.40
N GLU A 195 -16.65 21.34 -41.69
CA GLU A 195 -17.17 20.09 -42.26
C GLU A 195 -16.61 18.86 -41.54
N ILE A 196 -15.30 18.81 -41.33
CA ILE A 196 -14.64 17.68 -40.65
C ILE A 196 -15.08 17.58 -39.19
N TYR A 197 -15.15 18.70 -38.46
CA TYR A 197 -15.64 18.70 -37.09
C TYR A 197 -17.11 18.29 -36.99
N PHE A 198 -17.95 18.71 -37.93
CA PHE A 198 -19.34 18.27 -38.02
C PHE A 198 -19.40 16.75 -38.23
N SER A 199 -18.68 16.22 -39.22
CA SER A 199 -18.60 14.77 -39.48
C SER A 199 -18.15 13.99 -38.27
N LEU A 200 -17.16 14.51 -37.53
CA LEU A 200 -16.66 13.91 -36.30
C LEU A 200 -17.78 13.79 -35.26
N ARG A 201 -18.50 14.89 -35.00
CA ARG A 201 -19.59 14.91 -34.01
C ARG A 201 -20.73 13.96 -34.39
N VAL A 202 -21.15 13.96 -35.65
CA VAL A 202 -22.20 13.06 -36.13
C VAL A 202 -21.76 11.60 -36.05
N SER A 203 -20.53 11.29 -36.46
CA SER A 203 -19.98 9.93 -36.40
C SER A 203 -19.91 9.40 -34.96
N ILE A 204 -19.52 10.25 -34.00
CA ILE A 204 -19.54 9.91 -32.57
C ILE A 204 -20.98 9.66 -32.11
N ALA A 205 -21.92 10.55 -32.45
CA ALA A 205 -23.32 10.42 -32.05
C ALA A 205 -23.96 9.12 -32.56
N LEU A 206 -23.63 8.71 -33.79
CA LEU A 206 -24.09 7.46 -34.39
C LEU A 206 -23.45 6.20 -33.78
N MET A 207 -22.30 6.35 -33.10
CA MET A 207 -21.57 5.21 -32.53
C MET A 207 -21.84 4.99 -31.04
N ILE A 208 -22.22 6.02 -30.30
CA ILE A 208 -22.39 5.97 -28.83
C ILE A 208 -23.44 4.93 -28.39
N SER A 209 -24.43 4.63 -29.23
CA SER A 209 -25.50 3.69 -28.91
C SER A 209 -26.01 2.97 -30.15
N GLU A 210 -26.49 1.74 -29.95
CA GLU A 210 -27.28 1.02 -30.96
C GLU A 210 -28.71 1.60 -31.07
N GLU A 211 -29.19 2.31 -30.04
CA GLU A 211 -30.45 3.04 -30.08
C GLU A 211 -30.32 4.35 -30.84
N LYS A 212 -31.35 4.68 -31.63
CA LYS A 212 -31.36 5.87 -32.49
C LYS A 212 -31.82 7.10 -31.70
N PHE A 213 -30.87 7.80 -31.12
CA PHE A 213 -31.14 9.08 -30.47
C PHE A 213 -31.42 10.19 -31.49
N PRO A 214 -32.27 11.18 -31.14
CA PRO A 214 -32.45 12.36 -31.97
C PRO A 214 -31.16 13.17 -32.05
N ILE A 215 -30.84 13.68 -33.24
CA ILE A 215 -29.72 14.60 -33.48
C ILE A 215 -30.27 16.01 -33.54
N ILE A 216 -29.85 16.86 -32.61
CA ILE A 216 -30.27 18.25 -32.51
C ILE A 216 -29.12 19.14 -32.96
N LEU A 217 -29.38 19.97 -33.97
CA LEU A 217 -28.41 20.86 -34.61
C LEU A 217 -28.88 22.30 -34.41
N ASP A 218 -28.15 23.08 -33.62
CA ASP A 218 -28.44 24.48 -33.33
C ASP A 218 -27.45 25.36 -34.10
N GLU A 219 -27.94 26.10 -35.10
CA GLU A 219 -27.16 27.00 -35.96
C GLU A 219 -25.87 26.37 -36.50
N SER A 220 -25.93 25.07 -36.78
CA SER A 220 -24.72 24.29 -37.05
C SER A 220 -24.13 24.53 -38.44
N PHE A 221 -24.82 25.29 -39.31
CA PHE A 221 -24.47 25.42 -40.72
C PHE A 221 -24.05 26.82 -41.18
N VAL A 222 -23.77 27.73 -40.24
CA VAL A 222 -23.45 29.15 -40.54
C VAL A 222 -22.28 29.31 -41.51
N TYR A 223 -21.27 28.42 -41.44
CA TYR A 223 -20.04 28.49 -42.25
C TYR A 223 -20.08 27.68 -43.55
N PHE A 224 -21.21 27.07 -43.88
CA PHE A 224 -21.35 26.19 -45.03
C PHE A 224 -21.98 26.96 -46.19
N ASP A 225 -21.38 26.86 -47.37
CA ASP A 225 -22.02 27.32 -48.59
C ASP A 225 -23.18 26.38 -48.99
N ASP A 226 -24.02 26.82 -49.94
CA ASP A 226 -25.25 26.09 -50.27
C ASP A 226 -24.98 24.69 -50.84
N ASN A 227 -23.86 24.46 -51.54
CA ASN A 227 -23.53 23.13 -52.06
C ASN A 227 -23.16 22.18 -50.92
N ARG A 228 -22.37 22.67 -49.96
CA ARG A 228 -21.97 21.89 -48.77
C ARG A 228 -23.16 21.59 -47.88
N LEU A 229 -23.98 22.60 -47.63
CA LEU A 229 -25.21 22.45 -46.83
C LEU A 229 -26.14 21.41 -47.47
N ARG A 230 -26.34 21.47 -48.79
CA ARG A 230 -27.11 20.46 -49.53
C ARG A 230 -26.54 19.05 -49.32
N SER A 231 -25.23 18.85 -49.47
CA SER A 231 -24.62 17.54 -49.24
C SER A 231 -24.81 17.03 -47.80
N ILE A 232 -24.74 17.92 -46.81
CA ILE A 232 -24.99 17.58 -45.40
C ILE A 232 -26.46 17.24 -45.15
N LEU A 233 -27.40 18.03 -45.66
CA LEU A 233 -28.83 17.76 -45.50
C LEU A 233 -29.22 16.43 -46.15
N ASN A 234 -28.67 16.13 -47.32
CA ASN A 234 -28.88 14.84 -48.01
C ASN A 234 -28.34 13.67 -47.17
N TYR A 235 -27.16 13.82 -46.59
CA TYR A 235 -26.59 12.84 -45.67
C TYR A 235 -27.46 12.66 -44.42
N LEU A 236 -27.84 13.74 -43.74
CA LEU A 236 -28.69 13.68 -42.54
C LEU A 236 -30.06 13.05 -42.82
N TYR A 237 -30.67 13.35 -43.96
CA TYR A 237 -31.94 12.76 -44.37
C TYR A 237 -31.83 11.25 -44.66
N SER A 238 -30.65 10.78 -45.07
CA SER A 238 -30.40 9.34 -45.25
C SER A 238 -30.24 8.56 -43.94
N LEU A 239 -30.03 9.25 -42.82
CA LEU A 239 -29.94 8.62 -41.52
C LEU A 239 -31.33 8.24 -41.03
N ASP A 240 -31.44 7.11 -40.34
CA ASP A 240 -32.70 6.67 -39.74
C ASP A 240 -32.96 7.32 -38.36
N ASN A 241 -32.25 8.42 -38.07
CA ASN A 241 -32.36 9.17 -36.82
C ASN A 241 -33.37 10.31 -36.95
N GLN A 242 -34.05 10.67 -35.87
CA GLN A 242 -34.82 11.91 -35.84
C GLN A 242 -33.84 13.10 -35.89
N ILE A 243 -33.93 13.93 -36.92
CA ILE A 243 -33.10 15.13 -37.08
C ILE A 243 -33.92 16.37 -36.74
N ILE A 244 -33.41 17.20 -35.83
CA ILE A 244 -34.03 18.48 -35.42
C ILE A 244 -33.03 19.59 -35.72
N ILE A 245 -33.39 20.50 -36.62
CA ILE A 245 -32.54 21.62 -37.03
C ILE A 245 -33.17 22.91 -36.53
N LEU A 246 -32.42 23.64 -35.71
CA LEU A 246 -32.75 24.99 -35.25
C LEU A 246 -31.90 25.97 -36.06
N SER A 247 -32.57 26.84 -36.82
CA SER A 247 -31.94 27.83 -37.69
C SER A 247 -32.73 29.14 -37.66
N SER A 248 -32.01 30.25 -37.63
CA SER A 248 -32.51 31.62 -37.73
C SER A 248 -32.71 32.08 -39.17
N ASN A 249 -32.29 31.26 -40.13
CA ASN A 249 -32.35 31.56 -41.55
C ASN A 249 -33.22 30.52 -42.29
N LYS A 250 -33.61 30.82 -43.53
CA LYS A 250 -34.48 29.93 -44.34
C LYS A 250 -33.70 29.09 -45.37
N ARG A 251 -32.37 29.09 -45.35
CA ARG A 251 -31.53 28.41 -46.35
C ARG A 251 -31.72 26.91 -46.28
N GLU A 252 -31.72 26.33 -45.07
CA GLU A 252 -31.96 24.90 -44.87
C GLU A 252 -33.33 24.51 -45.40
N LYS A 253 -34.38 25.27 -45.03
CA LYS A 253 -35.75 25.06 -45.51
C LYS A 253 -35.82 25.08 -47.05
N ASN A 254 -35.23 26.10 -47.68
CA ASN A 254 -35.29 26.26 -49.13
C ASN A 254 -34.58 25.10 -49.85
N LEU A 255 -33.48 24.58 -49.28
CA LEU A 255 -32.79 23.41 -49.82
C LEU A 255 -33.59 22.12 -49.63
N LEU A 256 -34.22 21.92 -48.47
CA LEU A 256 -35.11 20.77 -48.23
C LEU A 256 -36.31 20.78 -49.21
N ASP A 257 -36.90 21.95 -49.47
CA ASP A 257 -37.96 22.12 -50.47
C ASP A 257 -37.46 21.78 -51.88
N PHE A 258 -36.25 22.23 -52.23
CA PHE A 258 -35.65 21.98 -53.54
C PHE A 258 -35.35 20.50 -53.79
N GLU A 259 -34.89 19.78 -52.77
CA GLU A 259 -34.69 18.32 -52.82
C GLU A 259 -36.00 17.52 -52.72
N ASN A 260 -37.13 18.19 -52.44
CA ASN A 260 -38.44 17.59 -52.25
C ASN A 260 -38.45 16.55 -51.11
N TYR A 261 -37.80 16.89 -49.99
CA TYR A 261 -37.79 16.08 -48.77
C TYR A 261 -39.05 16.30 -47.92
N ASP A 262 -39.51 15.25 -47.24
CA ASP A 262 -40.60 15.34 -46.28
C ASP A 262 -40.05 15.80 -44.91
N TYR A 263 -40.54 16.92 -44.41
CA TYR A 263 -40.13 17.45 -43.10
C TYR A 263 -41.24 18.25 -42.43
N ASN A 264 -41.12 18.44 -41.11
CA ASN A 264 -42.02 19.31 -40.34
C ASN A 264 -41.38 20.68 -40.17
N PHE A 265 -42.05 21.73 -40.66
CA PHE A 265 -41.61 23.12 -40.47
C PHE A 265 -42.38 23.77 -39.33
N ILE A 266 -41.66 24.35 -38.37
CA ILE A 266 -42.23 25.13 -37.27
C ILE A 266 -41.59 26.51 -37.30
N GLN A 267 -42.43 27.54 -37.36
CA GLN A 267 -42.01 28.92 -37.19
C GLN A 267 -42.50 29.39 -35.82
N LEU A 268 -41.54 29.76 -34.95
CA LEU A 268 -41.80 30.28 -33.60
C LEU A 268 -42.10 31.78 -33.61
#